data_AF-A0AAU4JQ49-F1
#
_entry.id   AF-A0AAU4JQ49-F1
#
_cell.length_a   1.000
_cell.length_b   1.000
_cell.length_c   1.000
_cell.angle_alpha   90.00
_cell.angle_beta   90.00
_cell.angle_gamma   90.00
#
_symmetry.space_group_name_H-M   'P 1'
#
loop_
_entity.id
_entity.type
_entity.pdbx_description
1 polymer ?
#
loop_
_entity_poly.entity_id
_entity_poly.type
_entity_poly.pdbx_seq_one_letter_code
_entity_poly.pdbx_strand_id
1 'polypeptide(L)'
;MTAHPGDFLRGLFHSDGCRFANRVTVRGKAYVYPRYMFVNESADIMALCQWGLDLLGVAWRMNRRNSLSVARRDAVATLDRHVGPKS
;
A
#
# COMPACT_ATOMS: atom_id res chain seq x y z
N MET A 1 0.28 -23.14 11.94
CA MET A 1 -0.38 -21.84 11.73
C MET A 1 -0.04 -21.35 10.35
N THR A 2 -1.03 -21.14 9.48
CA THR A 2 -0.80 -20.56 8.16
C THR A 2 -0.66 -19.06 8.32
N ALA A 3 0.40 -18.46 7.78
CA ALA A 3 0.50 -17.00 7.76
C ALA A 3 -0.51 -16.44 6.74
N HIS A 4 -1.32 -15.46 7.17
CA HIS A 4 -2.32 -14.79 6.31
C HIS A 4 -1.94 -13.32 6.10
N PRO A 5 -0.78 -13.02 5.45
CA PRO A 5 -0.30 -11.65 5.29
C PRO A 5 -1.28 -10.77 4.48
N GLY A 6 -2.02 -11.36 3.54
CA GLY A 6 -3.07 -10.66 2.79
C GLY A 6 -4.19 -10.13 3.67
N ASP A 7 -4.76 -10.96 4.55
CA ASP A 7 -5.82 -10.56 5.47
C ASP A 7 -5.32 -9.54 6.50
N PHE A 8 -4.08 -9.71 6.98
CA PHE A 8 -3.44 -8.77 7.87
C PHE A 8 -3.28 -7.38 7.23
N LEU A 9 -2.72 -7.32 6.02
CA LEU A 9 -2.60 -6.08 5.25
C LEU A 9 -3.96 -5.48 4.92
N ARG A 10 -4.98 -6.30 4.63
CA ARG A 10 -6.34 -5.81 4.42
C ARG A 10 -6.84 -5.04 5.64
N GLY A 11 -6.64 -5.58 6.83
CA GLY A 11 -6.96 -4.90 8.08
C GLY A 11 -6.25 -3.55 8.21
N LEU A 12 -4.93 -3.51 8.00
CA LEU A 12 -4.13 -2.28 8.10
C LEU A 12 -4.53 -1.23 7.06
N PHE A 13 -4.66 -1.60 5.79
CA PHE A 13 -5.08 -0.66 4.75
C PHE A 13 -6.54 -0.22 4.92
N HIS A 14 -7.39 -1.03 5.55
CA HIS A 14 -8.76 -0.63 5.90
C HIS A 14 -8.78 0.30 7.12
N SER A 15 -7.87 0.22 8.09
CA SER A 15 -7.83 1.17 9.20
C SER A 15 -7.22 2.50 8.76
N ASP A 16 -5.94 2.48 8.35
CA ASP A 16 -5.08 3.67 8.22
C ASP A 16 -4.51 3.83 6.80
N GLY A 17 -5.10 3.12 5.84
CA GLY A 17 -4.74 3.20 4.44
C GLY A 17 -5.84 3.74 3.53
N CYS A 18 -5.44 3.98 2.29
CA CYS A 18 -6.35 4.30 1.21
C CYS A 18 -5.83 3.79 -0.13
N ARG A 19 -6.77 3.58 -1.06
CA ARG A 19 -6.52 3.32 -2.47
C ARG A 19 -7.18 4.42 -3.29
N PHE A 20 -6.43 5.09 -4.16
CA PHE A 20 -6.96 6.19 -4.96
C PHE A 20 -6.35 6.26 -6.36
N ALA A 21 -7.04 6.94 -7.27
CA ALA A 21 -6.52 7.28 -8.58
C ALA A 21 -5.57 8.48 -8.44
N ASN A 22 -4.27 8.21 -8.49
CA ASN A 22 -3.24 9.24 -8.43
C ASN A 22 -3.10 9.90 -9.81
N ARG A 23 -3.39 11.21 -9.88
CA ARG A 23 -3.26 12.04 -11.09
C ARG A 23 -2.02 12.91 -10.97
N VAL A 24 -1.09 12.78 -11.90
CA VAL A 24 0.16 13.56 -11.92
C VAL A 24 0.53 13.98 -13.33
N THR A 25 1.19 15.13 -13.45
CA THR A 25 1.78 15.59 -14.72
C THR A 25 3.29 15.51 -14.62
N VAL A 26 3.91 14.74 -15.52
CA VAL A 26 5.38 14.57 -15.58
C VAL A 26 5.85 15.04 -16.95
N ARG A 27 6.69 16.09 -16.97
CA ARG A 27 7.24 16.69 -18.21
C ARG A 27 6.15 17.03 -19.24
N GLY A 28 5.06 17.65 -18.77
CA GLY A 28 3.93 18.06 -19.62
C GLY A 28 2.94 16.94 -20.00
N LYS A 29 3.21 15.68 -19.63
CA LYS A 29 2.31 14.54 -19.89
C LYS A 29 1.53 14.15 -18.65
N ALA A 30 0.21 14.07 -18.76
CA ALA A 30 -0.68 13.63 -17.68
C ALA A 30 -0.72 12.11 -17.56
N TYR A 31 -0.68 11.62 -16.34
CA TYR A 31 -0.78 10.21 -15.98
C TYR A 31 -1.84 10.02 -14.89
N VAL A 32 -2.61 8.94 -15.00
CA VAL A 32 -3.53 8.47 -13.98
C VAL A 32 -3.23 7.02 -13.69
N TYR A 33 -2.96 6.68 -12.43
CA TYR A 33 -2.69 5.32 -12.01
C TYR A 33 -3.20 5.05 -10.60
N PRO A 34 -3.62 3.81 -10.28
CA PRO A 34 -4.00 3.44 -8.94
C PRO A 34 -2.77 3.47 -8.02
N ARG A 35 -2.96 3.92 -6.78
CA ARG A 35 -1.94 3.97 -5.74
C ARG A 35 -2.57 3.57 -4.41
N TYR A 36 -1.84 2.77 -3.64
CA TYR A 36 -2.10 2.57 -2.22
C TYR A 36 -1.17 3.47 -1.39
N MET A 37 -1.70 3.95 -0.28
CA MET A 37 -0.97 4.69 0.73
C MET A 37 -1.38 4.18 2.10
N PHE A 38 -0.40 4.09 3.01
CA PHE A 38 -0.63 3.79 4.41
C PHE A 38 0.05 4.87 5.24
N VAL A 39 -0.64 5.37 6.27
CA VAL A 39 -0.16 6.47 7.12
C VAL A 39 -0.39 6.08 8.58
N ASN A 40 0.67 5.98 9.37
CA ASN A 40 0.55 5.70 10.80
C ASN A 40 1.75 6.28 11.56
N GLU A 41 1.52 6.91 12.72
CA GLU A 41 2.59 7.51 13.54
C GLU A 41 3.38 6.46 14.34
N SER A 42 2.80 5.28 14.60
CA SER A 42 3.52 4.20 15.29
C SER A 42 4.54 3.57 14.34
N ALA A 43 5.83 3.67 14.71
CA ALA A 43 6.92 3.03 13.99
C ALA A 43 6.77 1.50 13.97
N ASP A 44 6.23 0.91 15.05
CA ASP A 44 6.03 -0.53 15.17
C ASP A 44 4.91 -1.01 14.23
N ILE A 45 3.79 -0.30 14.18
CA ILE A 45 2.72 -0.57 13.20
C ILE A 45 3.26 -0.39 11.77
N MET A 46 4.14 0.59 11.56
CA MET A 46 4.78 0.76 10.27
C MET A 46 5.66 -0.43 9.90
N ALA A 47 6.49 -0.93 10.82
CA ALA A 47 7.31 -2.11 10.60
C ALA A 47 6.46 -3.34 10.30
N LEU A 48 5.32 -3.52 10.99
CA LEU A 48 4.39 -4.63 10.70
C LEU A 48 3.78 -4.56 9.30
N CYS A 49 3.38 -3.36 8.86
CA CYS A 49 2.87 -3.16 7.50
C CYS A 49 3.95 -3.45 6.45
N GLN A 50 5.18 -2.96 6.65
CA GLN A 50 6.33 -3.25 5.77
C GLN A 50 6.60 -4.76 5.70
N TRP A 51 6.66 -5.43 6.84
CA TRP A 51 6.83 -6.88 6.91
C TRP A 51 5.73 -7.64 6.15
N GLY A 52 4.47 -7.25 6.32
CA GLY A 52 3.36 -7.86 5.59
C GLY A 52 3.47 -7.67 4.07
N LEU A 53 3.91 -6.49 3.63
CA LEU A 53 4.16 -6.20 2.21
C LEU A 53 5.32 -7.03 1.65
N ASP A 54 6.40 -7.17 2.42
CA ASP A 54 7.58 -7.95 2.05
C ASP A 54 7.25 -9.44 1.91
N LEU A 55 6.42 -9.99 2.81
CA LEU A 55 5.94 -11.37 2.70
C LEU A 55 5.14 -11.64 1.42
N LEU A 56 4.46 -10.63 0.88
CA LEU A 56 3.73 -10.71 -0.39
C LEU A 56 4.58 -10.30 -1.60
N GLY A 57 5.86 -9.94 -1.41
CA GLY A 57 6.72 -9.41 -2.47
C GLY A 57 6.21 -8.10 -3.08
N VAL A 58 5.43 -7.32 -2.33
CA VAL A 58 4.82 -6.07 -2.80
C VAL A 58 5.85 -4.95 -2.68
N ALA A 59 6.26 -4.37 -3.80
CA ALA A 59 7.21 -3.26 -3.77
C ALA A 59 6.57 -1.96 -3.22
N TRP A 60 7.16 -1.42 -2.15
CA TRP A 60 6.72 -0.18 -1.48
C TRP A 60 7.89 0.82 -1.33
N ARG A 61 7.57 2.07 -0.98
CA ARG A 61 8.55 3.07 -0.55
C ARG A 61 8.01 3.97 0.55
N MET A 62 8.85 4.33 1.52
CA MET A 62 8.59 5.47 2.41
C MET A 62 8.68 6.77 1.62
N ASN A 63 7.69 7.65 1.78
CA ASN A 63 7.76 9.03 1.30
C ASN A 63 7.85 10.05 2.44
N ARG A 64 7.55 9.62 3.68
CA ARG A 64 7.73 10.35 4.94
C ARG A 64 8.03 9.33 6.05
N ARG A 65 8.42 9.80 7.25
CA ARG A 65 8.70 8.90 8.40
C ARG A 65 7.51 8.00 8.78
N ASN A 66 6.29 8.48 8.56
CA ASN A 66 5.02 7.90 9.00
C ASN A 66 4.13 7.49 7.83
N SER A 67 4.67 7.44 6.60
CA SER A 67 3.88 7.11 5.44
C SER A 67 4.68 6.32 4.40
N LEU A 68 4.04 5.25 3.92
CA LEU A 68 4.51 4.48 2.76
C LEU A 68 3.52 4.52 1.62
N SER A 69 4.04 4.30 0.42
CA SER A 69 3.28 4.27 -0.83
C SER A 69 3.60 3.02 -1.64
N VAL A 70 2.56 2.43 -2.22
CA VAL A 70 2.64 1.35 -3.22
C VAL A 70 2.04 1.88 -4.51
N ALA A 71 2.87 2.02 -5.55
CA ALA A 71 2.49 2.67 -6.80
C ALA A 71 2.92 1.90 -8.06
N ARG A 72 3.76 0.87 -7.93
CA ARG A 72 4.13 0.04 -9.07
C ARG A 72 2.94 -0.82 -9.47
N ARG A 73 2.69 -0.95 -10.77
CA ARG A 73 1.48 -1.60 -11.31
C ARG A 73 1.32 -3.04 -10.80
N ASP A 74 2.39 -3.82 -10.79
CA ASP A 74 2.46 -5.19 -10.27
C ASP A 74 2.13 -5.23 -8.77
N ALA A 75 2.75 -4.36 -7.98
CA ALA A 75 2.55 -4.26 -6.54
C ALA A 75 1.11 -3.86 -6.18
N VAL A 76 0.53 -2.90 -6.91
CA VAL A 76 -0.87 -2.49 -6.73
C VAL A 76 -1.82 -3.64 -7.11
N ALA A 77 -1.56 -4.36 -8.19
CA ALA A 77 -2.37 -5.51 -8.57
C ALA A 77 -2.35 -6.63 -7.52
N THR A 78 -1.22 -6.83 -6.84
CA THR A 78 -1.15 -7.77 -5.70
C THR A 78 -1.99 -7.29 -4.53
N LEU A 79 -1.92 -6.01 -4.15
CA LEU A 79 -2.79 -5.48 -3.09
C LEU A 79 -4.27 -5.49 -3.48
N ASP A 80 -4.61 -5.23 -4.75
CA ASP A 80 -5.99 -5.33 -5.22
C ASP A 80 -6.58 -6.74 -5.00
N ARG A 81 -5.77 -7.80 -5.15
CA ARG A 81 -6.21 -9.18 -4.91
C ARG A 81 -6.41 -9.52 -3.44
N HIS A 82 -5.64 -8.92 -2.52
CA HIS A 82 -5.66 -9.29 -1.10
C HIS A 82 -6.42 -8.30 -0.22
N VAL A 83 -6.29 -7.00 -0.49
CA VAL A 83 -6.94 -5.92 0.24
C VAL A 83 -8.29 -5.60 -0.39
N GLY A 84 -8.30 -5.42 -1.71
CA GLY A 84 -9.51 -5.02 -2.42
C GLY A 84 -10.01 -3.60 -2.07
N PRO A 85 -11.19 -3.21 -2.57
CA PRO A 85 -11.84 -1.96 -2.19
C PRO A 85 -12.30 -1.98 -0.73
N LYS A 86 -12.15 -0.84 -0.05
CA LYS A 86 -12.66 -0.62 1.31
C LYS A 86 -14.19 -0.72 1.27
N SER A 87 -14.75 -1.69 1.99
CA SER A 87 -16.19 -1.90 2.15
C SER A 87 -16.76 -0.99 3.23
#